data_AF-A0A5C5UGK9-F1
#
_entry.id   AF-A0A5C5UGK9-F1
#
_cell.length_a   1.000
_cell.length_b   1.000
_cell.length_c   1.000
_cell.angle_alpha   90.00
_cell.angle_beta   90.00
_cell.angle_gamma   90.00
#
_symmetry.space_group_name_H-M   'P 1'
#
loop_
_entity.id
_entity.type
_entity.pdbx_description
1 polymer ?
#
loop_
_entity_poly.entity_id
_entity_poly.type
_entity_poly.pdbx_seq_one_letter_code
_entity_poly.pdbx_strand_id
1 'polypeptide(L)'
;MKYVRFFVYQFVFVFVFFNIFAIFDYFIGPPMTRVDWIAVAVSIPFLLLMPKVFEVHSTKFGSVHWFIKALFSIPPFIGALLFAGFIGLFG
;
A
#
# COMPACT_ATOMS: atom_id res chain seq x y z
N MET A 1 -18.86 0.23 14.82
CA MET A 1 -18.29 1.33 14.01
C MET A 1 -16.76 1.36 13.92
N LYS A 2 -16.00 0.96 14.95
CA LYS A 2 -14.52 0.94 14.90
C LYS A 2 -13.94 0.02 13.81
N TYR A 3 -14.56 -1.15 13.60
CA TYR A 3 -14.12 -2.13 12.57
C TYR A 3 -14.32 -1.63 11.13
N VAL A 4 -15.43 -0.95 10.84
CA VAL A 4 -15.68 -0.36 9.51
C VAL A 4 -14.65 0.73 9.22
N ARG A 5 -14.34 1.59 10.21
CA ARG A 5 -13.28 2.60 10.07
C ARG A 5 -11.93 1.93 9.84
N PHE A 6 -11.58 0.91 10.63
CA PHE A 6 -10.35 0.15 10.44
C PHE A 6 -10.24 -0.42 9.02
N PHE A 7 -11.30 -1.06 8.53
CA PHE A 7 -11.38 -1.62 7.19
C PHE A 7 -11.16 -0.58 6.09
N VAL A 8 -11.84 0.58 6.17
CA VAL A 8 -11.69 1.65 5.17
C VAL A 8 -10.27 2.22 5.18
N TYR A 9 -9.69 2.46 6.36
CA TYR A 9 -8.31 2.94 6.44
C TYR A 9 -7.32 1.91 5.88
N GLN A 10 -7.54 0.62 6.13
CA GLN A 10 -6.68 -0.43 5.62
C GLN A 10 -6.83 -0.61 4.11
N PHE A 11 -8.05 -0.48 3.58
CA PHE A 11 -8.29 -0.45 2.14
C PHE A 11 -7.53 0.69 1.46
N VAL A 12 -7.67 1.91 1.96
CA VAL A 12 -6.98 3.08 1.41
C VAL A 12 -5.46 2.92 1.52
N PHE A 13 -4.95 2.44 2.66
CA PHE A 13 -3.52 2.25 2.86
C PHE A 13 -2.94 1.24 1.86
N VAL A 14 -3.57 0.08 1.71
CA VAL A 14 -3.11 -0.97 0.78
C VAL A 14 -3.25 -0.50 -0.67
N PHE A 15 -4.34 0.19 -1.02
CA PHE A 15 -4.53 0.76 -2.34
C PHE A 15 -3.42 1.77 -2.72
N VAL A 16 -3.12 2.72 -1.83
CA VAL A 16 -2.05 3.70 -2.05
C VAL A 16 -0.70 3.00 -2.18
N PHE A 17 -0.42 2.02 -1.33
CA PHE A 17 0.81 1.24 -1.38
C PHE A 17 0.99 0.53 -2.74
N PHE A 18 -0.05 -0.16 -3.22
CA PHE A 18 -0.01 -0.84 -4.52
C PHE A 18 0.19 0.14 -5.68
N ASN A 19 -0.48 1.29 -5.68
CA ASN A 19 -0.32 2.28 -6.75
C ASN A 19 1.09 2.86 -6.77
N ILE A 20 1.66 3.18 -5.61
CA ILE A 20 3.05 3.64 -5.52
C ILE A 20 4.00 2.56 -6.07
N PHE A 21 3.80 1.29 -5.70
CA PHE A 21 4.59 0.18 -6.23
C PHE A 21 4.44 0.01 -7.75
N ALA A 22 3.22 0.08 -8.29
CA ALA A 22 2.97 -0.01 -9.73
C ALA A 22 3.62 1.13 -10.51
N ILE A 23 3.62 2.35 -9.95
CA ILE A 23 4.33 3.49 -10.54
C ILE A 23 5.83 3.24 -10.55
N PHE A 24 6.40 2.74 -9.44
CA PHE A 24 7.83 2.41 -9.41
C PHE A 24 8.19 1.28 -10.39
N ASP A 25 7.35 0.25 -10.51
CA ASP A 25 7.54 -0.85 -11.47
C ASP A 25 7.50 -0.36 -12.93
N TYR A 26 6.61 0.59 -13.24
CA TYR A 26 6.59 1.25 -14.55
C TYR A 26 7.88 2.00 -14.88
N PHE A 27 8.53 2.60 -13.87
CA PHE A 27 9.77 3.35 -14.05
C PHE A 27 11.05 2.52 -13.90
N ILE A 28 10.98 1.32 -13.31
CA ILE A 28 12.12 0.45 -13.07
C ILE A 28 12.03 -0.72 -14.06
N GLY A 29 12.62 -0.54 -15.24
CA GLY A 29 12.53 -1.49 -16.33
C GLY A 29 13.89 -1.74 -16.99
N PRO A 30 14.23 -2.96 -17.42
CA PRO A 30 15.43 -3.19 -18.21
C PRO A 30 15.27 -2.58 -19.62
N PRO A 31 16.32 -1.92 -20.17
CA PRO A 31 17.61 -1.62 -19.55
C PRO A 31 17.52 -0.46 -18.55
N MET A 32 18.15 -0.62 -17.37
CA MET A 32 18.11 0.39 -16.31
C MET A 32 18.64 1.74 -16.80
N THR A 33 17.80 2.78 -16.78
CA THR A 33 18.15 4.12 -17.24
C THR A 33 18.45 5.07 -16.07
N ARG A 34 18.86 6.31 -16.38
CA ARG A 34 19.01 7.37 -15.36
C ARG A 34 17.68 7.69 -14.66
N VAL A 35 16.54 7.42 -15.28
CA VAL A 35 15.20 7.63 -14.70
C VAL A 35 14.94 6.60 -13.60
N ASP A 36 15.38 5.35 -13.78
CA ASP A 36 15.27 4.27 -12.79
C ASP A 36 16.03 4.61 -11.51
N TRP A 37 17.21 5.23 -11.61
CA TRP A 37 17.97 5.68 -10.44
C TRP A 37 17.24 6.77 -9.66
N ILE A 38 16.52 7.67 -10.34
CA ILE A 38 15.68 8.68 -9.69
C ILE A 38 14.49 8.01 -9.02
N ALA A 39 13.85 7.05 -9.68
CA ALA A 39 12.74 6.27 -9.12
C ALA A 39 13.17 5.52 -7.84
N VAL A 40 14.34 4.88 -7.85
CA VAL A 40 14.92 4.23 -6.67
C VAL A 40 15.26 5.25 -5.58
N ALA A 41 15.85 6.39 -5.93
CA ALA A 41 16.17 7.43 -4.94
C ALA A 41 14.91 8.00 -4.26
N VAL A 42 13.81 8.14 -5.01
CA VAL A 42 12.52 8.60 -4.49
C VAL A 42 11.82 7.50 -3.68
N SER A 43 12.03 6.22 -3.97
CA SER A 43 11.37 5.12 -3.23
C SER A 43 11.94 4.93 -1.81
N ILE A 44 13.23 5.23 -1.59
CA ILE A 44 13.89 5.14 -0.28
C ILE A 44 13.15 5.91 0.84
N PRO A 45 12.83 7.22 0.70
CA PRO A 45 12.10 7.94 1.73
C PRO A 45 10.68 7.38 1.97
N PHE A 46 10.01 6.86 0.93
CA PHE A 46 8.73 6.17 1.11
C PHE A 46 8.86 4.90 1.95
N LEU A 47 9.89 4.10 1.72
CA LEU A 47 10.19 2.90 2.51
C LEU A 47 10.52 3.25 3.97
N LEU A 48 11.21 4.36 4.23
CA LEU A 48 11.51 4.82 5.59
C LEU A 48 10.27 5.37 6.33
N LEU A 49 9.28 5.90 5.60
CA LEU A 49 8.04 6.42 6.17
C LEU A 49 7.02 5.31 6.46
N MET A 50 7.05 4.20 5.72
CA MET A 50 6.15 3.05 5.87
C MET A 50 6.01 2.54 7.32
N PRO A 51 7.11 2.27 8.06
CA PRO A 51 7.04 1.78 9.44
C PRO A 51 6.34 2.77 10.38
N LYS A 52 6.63 4.07 10.23
CA LYS A 52 5.99 5.13 11.04
C LYS A 52 4.49 5.19 10.79
N VAL A 53 4.06 5.09 9.53
CA VAL A 53 2.63 5.08 9.18
C VAL A 53 1.95 3.84 9.77
N PHE A 54 2.62 2.68 9.72
CA PHE A 54 2.10 1.44 10.29
C PHE A 54 1.98 1.50 11.82
N GLU A 55 2.95 2.11 12.50
CA GLU A 55 2.94 2.32 13.95
C GLU A 55 1.78 3.24 14.39
N VAL A 56 1.59 4.37 13.70
CA VAL A 56 0.47 5.29 13.95
C VAL A 56 -0.87 4.60 13.69
N HIS A 57 -0.96 3.79 12.63
CA HIS A 57 -2.16 3.03 12.34
C HIS A 57 -2.43 1.97 13.42
N SER A 58 -1.39 1.25 13.86
CA SER A 58 -1.51 0.20 14.86
C SER A 58 -1.91 0.74 16.24
N THR A 59 -1.32 1.86 16.67
CA THR A 59 -1.64 2.54 17.94
C THR A 59 -3.05 3.10 17.94
N LYS A 60 -3.48 3.76 16.85
CA LYS A 60 -4.85 4.29 16.70
C LYS A 60 -5.94 3.20 16.78
N PHE A 61 -5.60 1.98 16.38
CA PHE A 61 -6.48 0.82 16.45
C PHE A 61 -5.96 -0.25 17.43
N GLY A 62 -5.20 0.14 18.46
CA GLY A 62 -4.61 -0.79 19.43
C GLY A 62 -5.63 -1.64 20.18
N SER A 63 -6.88 -1.18 20.26
CA SER A 63 -7.99 -1.92 20.86
C SER A 63 -8.53 -3.07 20.00
N VAL A 64 -8.11 -3.18 18.73
CA VAL A 64 -8.55 -4.25 17.82
C VAL A 64 -7.57 -5.40 17.93
N HIS A 65 -8.09 -6.60 18.20
CA HIS A 65 -7.28 -7.81 18.36
C HIS A 65 -6.42 -8.06 17.11
N TRP A 66 -5.16 -8.45 17.29
CA TRP A 66 -4.21 -8.65 16.19
C TRP A 66 -4.72 -9.64 15.13
N PHE A 67 -5.43 -10.68 15.57
CA PHE A 67 -6.04 -11.68 14.68
C PHE A 67 -7.15 -11.08 13.81
N ILE A 68 -7.98 -10.20 14.38
CA ILE A 68 -9.00 -9.46 13.64
C ILE A 68 -8.34 -8.48 12.68
N LYS A 69 -7.24 -7.82 13.08
CA LYS A 69 -6.48 -6.97 12.17
C LYS A 69 -6.01 -7.76 10.95
N ALA A 70 -5.39 -8.92 11.16
CA ALA A 70 -4.92 -9.80 10.10
C ALA A 70 -6.06 -10.24 9.16
N LEU A 71 -7.17 -10.73 9.72
CA LEU A 71 -8.33 -11.19 8.95
C LEU A 71 -8.98 -10.07 8.13
N PHE A 72 -9.10 -8.87 8.71
CA PHE A 72 -9.65 -7.69 8.03
C PHE A 72 -8.68 -7.04 7.04
N SER A 73 -7.39 -7.41 7.03
CA SER A 73 -6.43 -7.00 5.98
C SER A 73 -6.66 -7.69 4.64
N ILE A 74 -7.18 -8.92 4.67
CA ILE A 74 -7.22 -9.80 3.50
C ILE A 74 -8.21 -9.29 2.44
N PRO A 75 -9.49 -8.95 2.79
CA PRO A 75 -10.41 -8.45 1.78
C PRO A 75 -9.98 -7.12 1.14
N PRO A 76 -9.45 -6.12 1.88
CA PRO A 76 -8.93 -4.91 1.27
C PRO A 76 -7.71 -5.14 0.41
N PHE A 77 -6.86 -6.11 0.76
CA PHE A 77 -5.72 -6.49 -0.07
C PHE A 77 -6.15 -7.09 -1.41
N ILE A 78 -7.10 -8.02 -1.38
CA ILE A 78 -7.68 -8.61 -2.60
C ILE A 78 -8.42 -7.54 -3.40
N GLY A 79 -9.20 -6.67 -2.73
CA GLY A 79 -9.92 -5.58 -3.37
C GLY A 79 -8.99 -4.57 -4.05
N ALA A 80 -7.88 -4.21 -3.41
CA ALA A 80 -6.88 -3.32 -4.00
C ALA A 80 -6.18 -3.95 -5.20
N LEU A 81 -5.83 -5.25 -5.13
CA LEU A 81 -5.26 -6.01 -6.25
C LEU A 81 -6.20 -6.04 -7.46
N LEU A 82 -7.48 -6.33 -7.23
CA LEU A 82 -8.48 -6.35 -8.29
C LEU A 82 -8.70 -4.95 -8.90
N PHE A 83 -8.70 -3.91 -8.07
CA PHE A 83 -8.88 -2.53 -8.54
C PHE A 83 -7.67 -2.03 -9.31
N ALA A 84 -6.45 -2.34 -8.84
CA ALA A 84 -5.21 -2.02 -9.56
C ALA A 84 -5.13 -2.77 -10.90
N GLY A 85 -5.47 -4.07 -10.90
CA GLY A 85 -5.55 -4.87 -12.13
C GLY A 85 -6.60 -4.33 -13.11
N PHE A 86 -7.77 -3.89 -12.61
CA PHE A 86 -8.81 -3.30 -13.46
C PHE A 86 -8.35 -1.97 -14.09
N ILE A 87 -7.69 -1.09 -13.33
CA ILE A 87 -7.14 0.17 -13.86
C ILE A 87 -6.06 -0.12 -14.92
N GLY A 88 -5.16 -1.06 -14.67
CA GLY A 88 -4.09 -1.41 -15.62
C GLY A 88 -4.57 -2.12 -16.89
N LEU A 89 -5.79 -2.68 -16.89
CA LEU A 89 -6.35 -3.38 -18.06
C LEU A 89 -7.18 -2.45 -18.97
N PHE A 90 -7.61 -1.30 -18.46
CA PHE A 90 -8.47 -0.33 -19.14
C PHE A 90 -7.85 1.06 -19.33
N GLY A 91 -6.60 1.29 -18.90
CA GLY A 91 -5.83 2.52 -19.10
C GLY A 91 -4.73 2.33 -20.13
#